data_AF-A0A7C5C113-F1
#
_entry.id   AF-A0A7C5C113-F1
#
_cell.length_a   1.000
_cell.length_b   1.000
_cell.length_c   1.000
_cell.angle_alpha   90.00
_cell.angle_beta   90.00
_cell.angle_gamma   90.00
#
_symmetry.space_group_name_H-M   'P 1'
#
loop_
_entity.id
_entity.type
_entity.pdbx_description
1 polymer ?
#
loop_
_entity_poly.entity_id
_entity_poly.type
_entity_poly.pdbx_seq_one_letter_code
_entity_poly.pdbx_strand_id
1 'polypeptide(L)'
;MLVVIMVALWWYALIPILGAFFIRRSWRQFRRRFDDLRLVPLLDYRLYTSANLERPSSFRFLGGFESVSDDRILWVRNEGLTVPVDLSGVRLYVLPSVENLEGSWDSEIQAPQRIQWKDIAALAEGAQVFIGGRLCERDGKRLFCNFPNEKLLVLFYEGSERTLTVRAIQAGRQANEYWNPLTPYALAVGIFSQLTLFITYLPRPAYRINALAALVAVFGPLFPLLPPALLFTAAYRRLWRRARLLRVYRDWVQLPLRQVDLQAAEGQLPDGQRYGWVALKELPPPEGGQRPPLILPERRPLGGWWYVFGSLPEKMDKKSPPRGGLPYPGEPRDPMAVYACFGGNPVELARAYNRRAHLLELGAVTIFSVGILSEVFFIATILYLLQ
;
A
#
# COMPACT_ATOMS: atom_id res chain seq x y z
N MET A 1 32.86 -24.24 12.03
CA MET A 1 32.03 -23.96 10.85
C MET A 1 30.63 -23.56 11.27
N LEU A 2 29.99 -24.32 12.17
CA LEU A 2 28.66 -24.04 12.70
C LEU A 2 28.48 -22.59 13.24
N VAL A 3 29.45 -22.07 14.02
CA VAL A 3 29.42 -20.69 14.53
C VAL A 3 29.36 -19.65 13.39
N VAL A 4 30.20 -19.81 12.36
CA VAL A 4 30.25 -18.92 11.18
C VAL A 4 28.89 -18.90 10.47
N ILE A 5 28.31 -20.08 10.24
CA ILE A 5 27.01 -20.23 9.59
C ILE A 5 25.91 -19.61 10.44
N MET A 6 25.88 -19.87 11.75
CA MET A 6 24.90 -19.29 12.65
C MET A 6 24.94 -17.76 12.65
N VAL A 7 26.14 -17.17 12.73
CA VAL A 7 26.32 -15.71 12.68
C VAL A 7 25.87 -15.16 11.33
N ALA A 8 26.18 -15.83 10.21
CA ALA A 8 25.73 -15.42 8.88
C ALA A 8 24.20 -15.49 8.75
N LEU A 9 23.58 -16.60 9.16
CA LEU A 9 22.12 -16.78 9.12
C LEU A 9 21.40 -15.76 10.00
N TRP A 10 21.94 -15.47 11.19
CA TRP A 10 21.38 -14.50 12.11
C TRP A 10 21.33 -13.09 11.49
N TRP A 11 22.47 -12.61 10.99
CA TRP A 11 22.60 -11.24 10.47
C TRP A 11 22.03 -11.07 9.07
N TYR A 12 22.27 -12.02 8.16
CA TYR A 12 21.90 -11.86 6.75
C TYR A 12 20.51 -12.40 6.40
N ALA A 13 19.92 -13.28 7.22
CA ALA A 13 18.60 -13.83 6.97
C ALA A 13 17.60 -13.46 8.06
N LEU A 14 17.85 -13.83 9.32
CA LEU A 14 16.84 -13.71 10.38
C LEU A 14 16.43 -12.27 10.65
N ILE A 15 17.39 -11.36 10.85
CA ILE A 15 17.07 -9.96 11.14
C ILE A 15 16.35 -9.27 9.96
N PRO A 16 16.79 -9.39 8.70
CA PRO A 16 16.03 -8.88 7.56
C PRO A 16 14.62 -9.45 7.44
N ILE A 17 14.44 -10.76 7.71
CA ILE A 17 13.12 -11.40 7.70
C ILE A 17 12.23 -10.82 8.81
N LEU A 18 12.73 -10.69 10.04
CA LEU A 18 11.98 -10.07 11.14
C LEU A 18 11.58 -8.63 10.79
N GLY A 19 12.52 -7.85 10.25
CA GLY A 19 12.26 -6.49 9.76
C GLY A 19 11.16 -6.45 8.68
N ALA A 20 11.18 -7.40 7.73
CA ALA A 20 10.14 -7.54 6.72
C ALA A 20 8.75 -7.81 7.34
N PHE A 21 8.67 -8.68 8.35
CA PHE A 21 7.42 -8.93 9.09
C PHE A 21 6.91 -7.68 9.83
N PHE A 22 7.80 -6.92 10.48
CA PHE A 22 7.45 -5.67 11.15
C PHE A 22 6.88 -4.65 10.17
N ILE A 23 7.57 -4.44 9.03
CA ILE A 23 7.07 -3.49 8.03
C ILE A 23 5.74 -3.97 7.45
N ARG A 24 5.62 -5.24 7.09
CA ARG A 24 4.38 -5.82 6.58
C ARG A 24 3.22 -5.65 7.56
N ARG A 25 3.43 -5.90 8.86
CA ARG A 25 2.42 -5.66 9.91
C ARG A 25 2.01 -4.20 9.95
N SER A 26 2.98 -3.29 9.87
CA SER A 26 2.74 -1.86 9.96
C SER A 26 1.97 -1.30 8.74
N TRP A 27 2.21 -1.81 7.53
CA TRP A 27 1.42 -1.46 6.34
C TRP A 27 0.03 -2.08 6.35
N ARG A 28 -0.11 -3.30 6.87
CA ARG A 28 -1.44 -3.88 7.11
C ARG A 28 -2.26 -3.04 8.08
N GLN A 29 -1.65 -2.50 9.13
CA GLN A 29 -2.31 -1.59 10.07
C GLN A 29 -2.74 -0.28 9.39
N PHE A 30 -1.83 0.35 8.64
CA PHE A 30 -2.13 1.55 7.86
C PHE A 30 -3.33 1.32 6.93
N ARG A 31 -3.28 0.24 6.15
CA ARG A 31 -4.32 -0.07 5.18
C ARG A 31 -5.67 -0.35 5.84
N ARG A 32 -5.71 -1.20 6.87
CA ARG A 32 -6.94 -1.46 7.62
C ARG A 32 -7.53 -0.16 8.14
N ARG A 33 -6.69 0.69 8.76
CA ARG A 33 -7.16 1.95 9.32
C ARG A 33 -7.65 2.92 8.25
N PHE A 34 -6.96 3.04 7.12
CA PHE A 34 -7.40 3.84 5.97
C PHE A 34 -8.72 3.31 5.40
N ASP A 35 -8.84 1.98 5.28
CA ASP A 35 -10.04 1.31 4.79
C ASP A 35 -11.25 1.49 5.72
N ASP A 36 -11.05 1.51 7.03
CA ASP A 36 -12.10 1.78 8.01
C ASP A 36 -12.52 3.26 7.93
N LEU A 37 -11.54 4.17 7.89
CA LEU A 37 -11.78 5.62 7.90
C LEU A 37 -12.31 6.16 6.58
N ARG A 38 -12.07 5.51 5.45
CA ARG A 38 -12.67 5.96 4.18
C ARG A 38 -14.16 5.68 4.10
N LEU A 39 -14.74 4.90 5.02
CA LEU A 39 -16.16 4.58 5.05
C LEU A 39 -16.95 5.40 6.08
N VAL A 40 -16.27 6.21 6.88
CA VAL A 40 -16.95 7.08 7.87
C VAL A 40 -17.43 8.38 7.21
N PRO A 41 -18.39 9.10 7.82
CA PRO A 41 -18.90 10.36 7.29
C PRO A 41 -17.82 11.42 7.12
N LEU A 42 -17.94 12.21 6.04
CA LEU A 42 -17.13 13.41 5.83
C LEU A 42 -17.58 14.48 6.82
N LEU A 43 -16.62 15.04 7.57
CA LEU A 43 -16.88 16.11 8.52
C LEU A 43 -17.19 17.41 7.78
N ASP A 44 -18.44 17.86 7.86
CA ASP A 44 -18.89 19.17 7.42
C ASP A 44 -19.17 20.09 8.62
N TYR A 45 -19.51 21.36 8.36
CA TYR A 45 -19.81 22.32 9.43
C TYR A 45 -21.01 21.88 10.30
N ARG A 46 -22.01 21.23 9.70
CA ARG A 46 -23.22 20.76 10.41
C ARG A 46 -22.89 19.63 11.38
N LEU A 47 -22.13 18.64 10.95
CA LEU A 47 -21.64 17.55 11.79
C LEU A 47 -20.62 18.06 12.80
N TYR A 48 -19.75 19.00 12.43
CA TYR A 48 -18.79 19.59 13.35
C TYR A 48 -19.46 20.28 14.53
N THR A 49 -20.59 20.97 14.33
CA THR A 49 -21.35 21.65 15.37
C THR A 49 -22.28 20.71 16.15
N SER A 50 -22.92 19.75 15.48
CA SER A 50 -23.88 18.81 16.08
C SER A 50 -23.26 17.55 16.69
N ALA A 51 -21.98 17.25 16.43
CA ALA A 51 -21.32 16.05 16.93
C ALA A 51 -21.36 16.01 18.47
N ASN A 52 -21.99 14.97 19.00
CA ASN A 52 -21.93 14.67 20.42
C ASN A 52 -20.60 13.96 20.73
N LEU A 53 -19.70 14.66 21.42
CA LEU A 53 -18.38 14.15 21.78
C LEU A 53 -18.39 13.06 22.85
N GLU A 54 -19.49 12.93 23.61
CA GLU A 54 -19.67 11.82 24.55
C GLU A 54 -19.85 10.50 23.81
N ARG A 55 -20.37 10.56 22.57
CA ARG A 55 -20.52 9.38 21.73
C ARG A 55 -19.32 9.23 20.82
N PRO A 56 -18.65 8.07 20.87
CA PRO A 56 -17.50 7.81 20.03
C PRO A 56 -17.89 7.80 18.55
N SER A 57 -17.62 8.90 17.86
CA SER A 57 -17.87 9.04 16.43
C SER A 57 -16.55 9.33 15.71
N SER A 58 -16.23 8.49 14.73
CA SER A 58 -15.11 8.71 13.83
C SER A 58 -15.61 9.49 12.62
N PHE A 59 -14.82 10.47 12.21
CA PHE A 59 -15.06 11.26 11.01
C PHE A 59 -13.81 11.23 10.14
N ARG A 60 -13.99 11.58 8.86
CA ARG A 60 -12.89 11.88 7.95
C ARG A 60 -13.00 13.34 7.50
N PHE A 61 -11.86 13.94 7.22
CA PHE A 61 -11.77 15.32 6.73
C PHE A 61 -10.73 15.37 5.62
N LEU A 62 -11.07 16.08 4.55
CA LEU A 62 -10.24 16.32 3.38
C LEU A 62 -10.10 17.83 3.22
N GLY A 63 -8.88 18.31 3.01
CA GLY A 63 -8.63 19.73 2.81
C GLY A 63 -7.16 20.03 2.56
N GLY A 64 -6.87 21.30 2.32
CA GLY A 64 -5.51 21.80 2.15
C GLY A 64 -4.81 22.01 3.49
N PHE A 65 -3.50 21.74 3.49
CA PHE A 65 -2.60 22.17 4.54
C PHE A 65 -2.64 23.71 4.67
N GLU A 66 -2.87 24.23 5.88
CA GLU A 66 -2.86 25.68 6.14
C GLU A 66 -1.66 26.09 6.97
N SER A 67 -1.49 25.51 8.16
CA SER A 67 -0.34 25.82 9.03
C SER A 67 -0.11 24.75 10.09
N VAL A 68 1.08 24.77 10.70
CA VAL A 68 1.42 23.99 11.90
C VAL A 68 1.85 24.95 12.99
N SER A 69 1.27 24.80 14.18
CA SER A 69 1.65 25.54 15.37
C SER A 69 2.69 24.76 16.21
N ASP A 70 3.47 25.47 17.02
CA ASP A 70 4.51 24.90 17.89
C ASP A 70 3.97 23.83 18.85
N ASP A 71 2.69 23.91 19.21
CA ASP A 71 1.98 22.93 20.04
C ASP A 71 1.62 21.63 19.29
N ARG A 72 2.24 21.38 18.12
CA ARG A 72 1.99 20.21 17.25
C ARG A 72 0.53 20.12 16.80
N ILE A 73 -0.10 21.28 16.62
CA ILE A 73 -1.44 21.40 16.06
C ILE A 73 -1.31 21.69 14.58
N LEU A 74 -1.86 20.80 13.75
CA LEU A 74 -1.99 21.00 12.32
C LEU A 74 -3.37 21.60 12.03
N TRP A 75 -3.38 22.72 11.33
CA TRP A 75 -4.59 23.35 10.80
C TRP A 75 -4.79 22.91 9.36
N VAL A 76 -5.96 22.32 9.10
CA VAL A 76 -6.35 21.89 7.75
C VAL A 76 -7.66 22.58 7.40
N ARG A 77 -7.70 23.14 6.20
CA ARG A 77 -8.81 23.95 5.71
C ARG A 77 -9.43 23.33 4.46
N ASN A 78 -10.75 23.25 4.43
CA ASN A 78 -11.52 23.02 3.22
C ASN A 78 -12.41 24.24 2.92
N GLU A 79 -13.27 24.16 1.91
CA GLU A 79 -14.09 25.28 1.46
C GLU A 79 -15.01 25.88 2.55
N GLY A 80 -15.39 25.11 3.57
CA GLY A 80 -16.39 25.53 4.56
C GLY A 80 -15.97 25.39 6.02
N LEU A 81 -14.82 24.79 6.31
CA LEU A 81 -14.40 24.46 7.66
C LEU A 81 -12.86 24.45 7.77
N THR A 82 -12.37 24.94 8.89
CA THR A 82 -10.96 24.78 9.30
C THR A 82 -10.95 23.95 10.57
N VAL A 83 -10.21 22.84 10.57
CA VAL A 83 -10.19 21.90 11.69
C VAL A 83 -8.77 21.76 12.24
N PRO A 84 -8.57 21.95 13.56
CA PRO A 84 -7.31 21.63 14.21
C PRO A 84 -7.14 20.12 14.40
N VAL A 85 -5.91 19.65 14.32
CA VAL A 85 -5.52 18.25 14.49
C VAL A 85 -4.34 18.15 15.45
N ASP A 86 -4.50 17.44 16.56
CA ASP A 86 -3.40 17.17 17.50
C ASP A 86 -2.52 16.04 16.95
N LEU A 87 -1.27 16.36 16.62
CA LEU A 87 -0.30 15.41 16.07
C LEU A 87 0.44 14.59 17.16
N SER A 88 0.07 14.73 18.43
CA SER A 88 0.71 14.02 19.54
C SER A 88 0.56 12.50 19.43
N GLY A 89 1.69 11.82 19.22
CA GLY A 89 1.75 10.37 19.06
C GLY A 89 1.11 9.85 17.76
N VAL A 90 0.82 10.74 16.81
CA VAL A 90 0.21 10.39 15.51
C VAL A 90 1.27 9.88 14.55
N ARG A 91 0.86 8.94 13.69
CA ARG A 91 1.68 8.51 12.55
C ARG A 91 1.27 9.29 11.32
N LEU A 92 2.20 10.08 10.81
CA LEU A 92 2.02 10.86 9.60
C LEU A 92 2.55 10.07 8.41
N TYR A 93 1.81 10.12 7.31
CA TYR A 93 2.16 9.43 6.08
C TYR A 93 2.13 10.42 4.92
N VAL A 94 3.09 10.33 4.01
CA VAL A 94 3.11 11.08 2.76
C VAL A 94 2.96 10.09 1.61
N LEU A 95 1.97 10.31 0.75
CA LEU A 95 1.84 9.53 -0.48
C LEU A 95 2.79 10.07 -1.55
N PRO A 96 3.47 9.18 -2.28
CA PRO A 96 4.30 9.60 -3.40
C PRO A 96 3.43 10.28 -4.47
N SER A 97 3.93 11.37 -5.04
CA SER A 97 3.28 12.02 -6.18
C SER A 97 3.27 11.08 -7.38
N VAL A 98 2.14 11.04 -8.10
CA VAL A 98 1.99 10.25 -9.32
C VAL A 98 1.50 11.21 -10.39
N GLU A 99 2.43 11.68 -11.22
CA GLU A 99 2.14 12.69 -12.25
C GLU A 99 1.14 12.17 -13.30
N ASN A 100 1.04 10.85 -13.52
CA ASN A 100 0.13 10.27 -14.51
C ASN A 100 -0.40 8.89 -14.09
N LEU A 101 -1.60 8.86 -13.50
CA LEU A 101 -2.34 7.61 -13.26
C LEU A 101 -2.89 7.00 -14.56
N GLU A 102 -3.12 7.81 -15.59
CA GLU A 102 -3.89 7.39 -16.77
C GLU A 102 -3.11 6.55 -17.80
N GLY A 103 -1.81 6.34 -17.62
CA GLY A 103 -1.00 5.59 -18.61
C GLY A 103 0.15 4.75 -18.06
N SER A 104 0.59 4.99 -16.82
CA SER A 104 1.78 4.35 -16.24
C SER A 104 1.41 3.50 -15.03
N TRP A 105 0.64 2.43 -15.29
CA TRP A 105 0.32 1.40 -14.28
C TRP A 105 1.56 0.60 -13.83
N ASP A 106 2.68 0.77 -14.54
CA ASP A 106 3.98 0.16 -14.28
C ASP A 106 4.96 1.08 -13.53
N SER A 107 4.55 2.32 -13.19
CA SER A 107 5.35 3.20 -12.34
C SER A 107 5.75 2.47 -11.05
N GLU A 108 7.01 2.61 -10.65
CA GLU A 108 7.52 1.91 -9.48
C GLU A 108 6.69 2.30 -8.25
N ILE A 109 5.81 1.40 -7.82
CA ILE A 109 4.94 1.59 -6.67
C ILE A 109 5.82 1.88 -5.44
N GLN A 110 5.89 3.14 -5.05
CA GLN A 110 6.58 3.56 -3.84
C GLN A 110 5.63 3.45 -2.65
N ALA A 111 6.17 3.00 -1.52
CA ALA A 111 5.41 2.98 -0.27
C ALA A 111 5.21 4.41 0.24
N PRO A 112 4.14 4.69 1.02
CA PRO A 112 4.03 5.94 1.72
C PRO A 112 5.28 6.13 2.59
N GLN A 113 5.75 7.35 2.67
CA GLN A 113 6.82 7.67 3.59
C GLN A 113 6.23 8.01 4.95
N ARG A 114 6.86 7.55 6.03
CA ARG A 114 6.52 8.01 7.38
C ARG A 114 7.37 9.20 7.71
N ILE A 115 6.72 10.30 8.06
CA ILE A 115 7.38 11.53 8.45
C ILE A 115 7.10 11.84 9.90
N GLN A 116 7.98 12.60 10.54
CA GLN A 116 7.71 13.17 11.86
C GLN A 116 7.02 14.52 11.68
N TRP A 117 6.38 15.02 12.75
CA TRP A 117 5.71 16.32 12.71
C TRP A 117 6.68 17.47 12.38
N LYS A 118 7.95 17.33 12.77
CA LYS A 118 9.02 18.29 12.48
C LYS A 118 9.32 18.42 10.99
N ASP A 119 9.07 17.35 10.24
CA ASP A 119 9.34 17.29 8.80
C ASP A 119 8.18 17.86 7.97
N ILE A 120 7.03 18.18 8.60
CA ILE A 120 5.86 18.75 7.91
C ILE A 120 6.19 20.11 7.29
N ALA A 121 7.05 20.91 7.95
CA ALA A 121 7.42 22.23 7.46
C ALA A 121 8.15 22.19 6.10
N ALA A 122 8.70 21.03 5.72
CA ALA A 122 9.32 20.83 4.40
C ALA A 122 8.31 20.44 3.30
N LEU A 123 7.04 20.21 3.64
CA LEU A 123 6.00 19.95 2.65
C LEU A 123 5.64 21.25 1.93
N ALA A 124 5.52 21.17 0.60
CA ALA A 124 5.23 22.32 -0.25
C ALA A 124 3.85 22.94 0.06
N GLU A 125 3.75 24.26 -0.18
CA GLU A 125 2.45 24.94 -0.26
C GLU A 125 1.54 24.23 -1.28
N GLY A 126 0.28 24.00 -0.90
CA GLY A 126 -0.70 23.29 -1.73
C GLY A 126 -0.81 21.79 -1.47
N ALA A 127 -0.05 21.22 -0.53
CA ALA A 127 -0.24 19.86 -0.06
C ALA A 127 -1.67 19.64 0.46
N GLN A 128 -2.31 18.57 0.01
CA GLN A 128 -3.62 18.14 0.49
C GLN A 128 -3.45 17.15 1.63
N VAL A 129 -4.41 17.13 2.55
CA VAL A 129 -4.37 16.31 3.76
C VAL A 129 -5.68 15.55 3.90
N PHE A 130 -5.56 14.24 4.04
CA PHE A 130 -6.63 13.38 4.53
C PHE A 130 -6.41 13.10 6.01
N ILE A 131 -7.43 13.38 6.80
CA ILE A 131 -7.47 13.11 8.23
C ILE A 131 -8.62 12.15 8.48
N GLY A 132 -8.39 11.12 9.28
CA GLY A 132 -9.46 10.28 9.75
C GLY A 132 -9.21 9.80 11.18
N GLY A 133 -10.23 9.97 12.01
CA GLY A 133 -10.16 9.65 13.43
C GLY A 133 -11.35 10.20 14.20
N ARG A 134 -11.22 10.23 15.51
CA ARG A 134 -12.25 10.82 16.39
C ARG A 134 -11.99 12.29 16.62
N LEU A 135 -13.07 13.04 16.79
CA LEU A 135 -13.03 14.37 17.38
C LEU A 135 -12.97 14.27 18.91
N CYS A 136 -12.23 15.17 19.54
CA CYS A 136 -12.28 15.41 20.98
C CYS A 136 -12.32 16.91 21.26
N GLU A 137 -12.66 17.29 22.49
CA GLU A 137 -12.63 18.67 22.93
C GLU A 137 -11.49 18.88 23.92
N ARG A 138 -10.69 19.92 23.67
CA ARG A 138 -9.63 20.39 24.55
C ARG A 138 -9.69 21.92 24.56
N ASP A 139 -9.74 22.51 25.74
CA ASP A 139 -9.78 23.97 25.93
C ASP A 139 -10.92 24.66 25.15
N GLY A 140 -12.10 24.02 25.12
CA GLY A 140 -13.28 24.52 24.40
C GLY A 140 -13.18 24.45 22.87
N LYS A 141 -12.14 23.82 22.32
CA LYS A 141 -11.94 23.62 20.88
C LYS A 141 -12.14 22.15 20.53
N ARG A 142 -12.85 21.90 19.42
CA ARG A 142 -13.01 20.55 18.86
C ARG A 142 -11.88 20.29 17.87
N LEU A 143 -11.15 19.19 18.06
CA LEU A 143 -10.01 18.83 17.22
C LEU A 143 -9.95 17.32 16.99
N PHE A 144 -9.24 16.88 15.95
CA PHE A 144 -8.97 15.46 15.75
C PHE A 144 -7.88 14.99 16.71
N CYS A 145 -8.16 13.89 17.43
CA CYS A 145 -7.31 13.40 18.51
C CYS A 145 -6.92 11.94 18.32
N ASN A 146 -5.73 11.60 18.81
CA ASN A 146 -5.21 10.25 18.76
C ASN A 146 -5.62 9.43 19.99
N PHE A 147 -6.34 8.33 19.79
CA PHE A 147 -6.72 7.41 20.86
C PHE A 147 -6.00 6.06 20.72
N PRO A 148 -5.65 5.36 21.82
CA PRO A 148 -4.93 4.08 21.76
C PRO A 148 -5.64 3.01 20.92
N ASN A 149 -6.97 2.94 21.03
CA ASN A 149 -7.81 1.96 20.32
C ASN A 149 -8.26 2.46 18.94
N GLU A 150 -8.28 3.77 18.72
CA GLU A 150 -8.73 4.41 17.49
C GLU A 150 -7.71 5.44 17.05
N LYS A 151 -6.64 4.94 16.44
CA LYS A 151 -5.50 5.78 16.05
C LYS A 151 -5.92 6.79 15.00
N LEU A 152 -5.52 8.04 15.21
CA LEU A 152 -5.67 9.08 14.20
C LEU A 152 -4.75 8.76 13.01
N LEU A 153 -5.29 8.87 11.80
CA LEU A 153 -4.54 8.74 10.56
C LEU A 153 -4.49 10.10 9.88
N VAL A 154 -3.27 10.58 9.60
CA VAL A 154 -3.04 11.79 8.81
C VAL A 154 -2.19 11.40 7.61
N LEU A 155 -2.68 11.72 6.43
CA LEU A 155 -2.12 11.33 5.14
C LEU A 155 -2.01 12.55 4.24
N PHE A 156 -0.78 12.97 3.98
CA PHE A 156 -0.47 14.03 3.02
C PHE A 156 -0.42 13.45 1.61
N TYR A 157 -0.95 14.19 0.65
CA TYR A 157 -0.95 13.80 -0.76
C TYR A 157 -0.98 15.03 -1.66
N GLU A 158 -0.59 14.81 -2.91
CA GLU A 158 -0.68 15.81 -3.98
C GLU A 158 -1.72 15.39 -5.01
N GLY A 159 -2.38 16.33 -5.68
CA GLY A 159 -3.36 16.03 -6.74
C GLY A 159 -4.79 15.77 -6.24
N SER A 160 -5.62 15.20 -7.11
CA SER A 160 -7.07 15.09 -6.88
C SER A 160 -7.44 14.08 -5.79
N GLU A 161 -8.34 14.48 -4.88
CA GLU A 161 -8.92 13.66 -3.81
C GLU A 161 -9.51 12.34 -4.33
N ARG A 162 -10.06 12.36 -5.54
CA ARG A 162 -10.68 11.18 -6.18
C ARG A 162 -9.69 10.05 -6.46
N THR A 163 -8.41 10.38 -6.61
CA THR A 163 -7.35 9.40 -6.83
C THR A 163 -6.72 8.91 -5.54
N LEU A 164 -7.03 9.55 -4.41
CA LEU A 164 -6.44 9.27 -3.10
C LEU A 164 -6.62 7.81 -2.71
N THR A 165 -7.85 7.29 -2.82
CA THR A 165 -8.17 5.92 -2.41
C THR A 165 -7.38 4.88 -3.19
N VAL A 166 -7.32 5.04 -4.52
CA VAL A 166 -6.60 4.13 -5.43
C VAL A 166 -5.10 4.15 -5.13
N ARG A 167 -4.53 5.36 -4.97
CA ARG A 167 -3.12 5.58 -4.65
C ARG A 167 -2.74 5.09 -3.26
N ALA A 168 -3.55 5.36 -2.25
CA ALA A 168 -3.31 4.90 -0.89
C ALA A 168 -3.25 3.37 -0.79
N ILE A 169 -4.12 2.68 -1.53
CA ILE A 169 -4.13 1.21 -1.59
C ILE A 169 -2.93 0.65 -2.36
N GLN A 170 -2.59 1.28 -3.48
CA GLN A 170 -1.43 0.91 -4.29
C GLN A 170 -0.13 1.12 -3.49
N ALA A 171 0.08 2.32 -2.97
CA ALA A 171 1.23 2.72 -2.17
C ALA A 171 1.32 1.89 -0.89
N GLY A 172 0.20 1.52 -0.26
CA GLY A 172 0.16 0.68 0.94
C GLY A 172 0.78 -0.73 0.80
N ARG A 173 1.55 -1.01 -0.28
CA ARG A 173 2.43 -2.17 -0.47
C ARG A 173 3.86 -1.69 -0.65
N GLN A 174 4.77 -2.19 0.20
CA GLN A 174 6.18 -1.90 0.04
C GLN A 174 6.75 -2.56 -1.22
N ALA A 175 7.63 -1.84 -1.91
CA ALA A 175 8.27 -2.35 -3.12
C ALA A 175 9.12 -3.59 -2.84
N ASN A 176 9.90 -3.54 -1.76
CA ASN A 176 10.75 -4.60 -1.26
C ASN A 176 10.67 -4.64 0.28
N GLU A 177 10.08 -5.68 0.86
CA GLU A 177 9.95 -5.83 2.32
C GLU A 177 11.28 -6.19 2.99
N TYR A 178 12.21 -6.79 2.25
CA TYR A 178 13.53 -7.23 2.75
C TYR A 178 14.55 -6.10 2.79
N TRP A 179 14.31 -5.02 2.04
CA TRP A 179 15.07 -3.78 2.17
C TRP A 179 14.34 -2.85 3.14
N ASN A 180 14.63 -3.04 4.43
CA ASN A 180 14.03 -2.30 5.53
C ASN A 180 15.10 -1.46 6.24
N PRO A 181 14.71 -0.52 7.12
CA PRO A 181 15.68 0.30 7.85
C PRO A 181 16.70 -0.49 8.68
N LEU A 182 16.40 -1.74 9.07
CA LEU A 182 17.33 -2.59 9.82
C LEU A 182 18.33 -3.31 8.91
N THR A 183 18.02 -3.51 7.62
CA THR A 183 18.85 -4.27 6.70
C THR A 183 20.27 -3.71 6.58
N PRO A 184 20.52 -2.40 6.38
CA PRO A 184 21.88 -1.87 6.30
C PRO A 184 22.70 -2.12 7.57
N TYR A 185 22.10 -1.95 8.75
CA TYR A 185 22.77 -2.22 10.03
C TYR A 185 23.06 -3.71 10.21
N ALA A 186 22.11 -4.57 9.85
CA ALA A 186 22.29 -6.01 9.93
C ALA A 186 23.42 -6.50 9.01
N LEU A 187 23.52 -5.94 7.79
CA LEU A 187 24.61 -6.22 6.86
C LEU A 187 25.96 -5.75 7.42
N ALA A 188 26.04 -4.51 7.92
CA ALA A 188 27.28 -3.96 8.47
C ALA A 188 27.79 -4.75 9.67
N VAL A 189 26.92 -5.04 10.64
CA VAL A 189 27.28 -5.83 11.84
C VAL A 189 27.59 -7.28 11.48
N GLY A 190 26.88 -7.86 10.52
CA GLY A 190 27.17 -9.19 10.00
C GLY A 190 28.56 -9.28 9.37
N ILE A 191 28.89 -8.35 8.48
CA ILE A 191 30.22 -8.26 7.83
C ILE A 191 31.32 -8.10 8.89
N PHE A 192 31.13 -7.18 9.83
CA PHE A 192 32.07 -6.95 10.92
C PHE A 192 32.28 -8.23 11.75
N SER A 193 31.19 -8.90 12.15
CA SER A 193 31.25 -10.14 12.93
C SER A 193 32.01 -11.25 12.20
N GLN A 194 31.80 -11.40 10.89
CA GLN A 194 32.50 -12.40 10.08
C GLN A 194 33.99 -12.08 9.93
N LEU A 195 34.35 -10.79 9.76
CA LEU A 195 35.75 -10.36 9.74
C LEU A 195 36.46 -10.61 11.08
N THR A 196 35.80 -10.34 12.21
CA THR A 196 36.35 -10.64 13.53
C THR A 196 36.60 -12.15 13.70
N LEU A 197 35.67 -12.99 13.27
CA LEU A 197 35.84 -14.45 13.29
C LEU A 197 37.00 -14.90 12.38
N PHE A 198 37.10 -14.33 11.18
CA PHE A 198 38.21 -14.61 10.25
C PHE A 198 39.57 -14.30 10.90
N ILE A 199 39.75 -13.08 11.43
CA ILE A 199 41.00 -12.64 12.07
C ILE A 199 41.34 -13.51 13.28
N THR A 200 40.33 -13.90 14.07
CA THR A 200 40.54 -14.74 15.27
C THR A 200 40.92 -16.18 14.94
N TYR A 201 40.38 -16.74 13.85
CA TYR A 201 40.68 -18.11 13.42
C TYR A 201 41.96 -18.22 12.58
N LEU A 202 42.38 -17.15 11.91
CA LEU A 202 43.52 -17.14 10.99
C LEU A 202 44.84 -17.66 11.62
N PRO A 203 45.23 -17.30 12.87
CA PRO A 203 46.49 -17.75 13.46
C PRO A 203 46.52 -19.23 13.81
N ARG A 204 45.37 -19.92 13.81
CA ARG A 204 45.25 -21.29 14.34
C ARG A 204 45.06 -22.30 13.20
N PRO A 205 46.05 -23.19 12.92
CA PRO A 205 45.97 -24.14 11.80
C PRO A 205 44.73 -25.02 11.80
N ALA A 206 44.27 -25.45 12.99
CA ALA A 206 43.07 -26.28 13.14
C ALA A 206 41.76 -25.59 12.68
N TYR A 207 41.75 -24.25 12.55
CA TYR A 207 40.57 -23.47 12.19
C TYR A 207 40.63 -22.87 10.79
N ARG A 208 41.58 -23.27 9.93
CA ARG A 208 41.74 -22.73 8.56
C ARG A 208 40.46 -22.78 7.73
N ILE A 209 39.73 -23.90 7.75
CA ILE A 209 38.45 -24.03 7.04
C ILE A 209 37.41 -23.05 7.60
N ASN A 210 37.40 -22.82 8.91
CA ASN A 210 36.48 -21.86 9.53
C ASN A 210 36.83 -20.41 9.22
N ALA A 211 38.13 -20.08 9.18
CA ALA A 211 38.60 -18.77 8.76
C ALA A 211 38.17 -18.51 7.31
N LEU A 212 38.42 -19.46 6.40
CA LEU A 212 38.02 -19.35 5.00
C LEU A 212 36.49 -19.23 4.85
N ALA A 213 35.72 -20.05 5.58
CA ALA A 213 34.26 -19.94 5.58
C ALA A 213 33.77 -18.57 6.09
N ALA A 214 34.41 -17.99 7.12
CA ALA A 214 34.07 -16.66 7.62
C ALA A 214 34.38 -15.57 6.58
N LEU A 215 35.53 -15.68 5.91
CA LEU A 215 35.89 -14.77 4.81
C LEU A 215 34.89 -14.86 3.65
N VAL A 216 34.50 -16.05 3.23
CA VAL A 216 33.48 -16.25 2.20
C VAL A 216 32.13 -15.66 2.65
N ALA A 217 31.77 -15.83 3.92
CA ALA A 217 30.53 -15.28 4.47
C ALA A 217 30.51 -13.73 4.51
N VAL A 218 31.65 -13.04 4.54
CA VAL A 218 31.70 -11.57 4.40
C VAL A 218 31.06 -11.12 3.07
N PHE A 219 31.25 -11.90 2.00
CA PHE A 219 30.70 -11.62 0.68
C PHE A 219 29.29 -12.18 0.47
N GLY A 220 28.70 -12.85 1.48
CA GLY A 220 27.35 -13.41 1.42
C GLY A 220 26.27 -12.45 0.88
N PRO A 221 26.24 -11.16 1.30
CA PRO A 221 25.29 -10.18 0.76
C PRO A 221 25.42 -9.92 -0.75
N LEU A 222 26.59 -10.20 -1.34
CA LEU A 222 26.84 -10.04 -2.77
C LEU A 222 26.48 -11.29 -3.58
N PHE A 223 26.22 -12.44 -2.95
CA PHE A 223 25.91 -13.69 -3.65
C PHE A 223 24.76 -13.55 -4.65
N PRO A 224 23.64 -12.85 -4.37
CA PRO A 224 22.58 -12.68 -5.35
C PRO A 224 22.98 -11.89 -6.61
N LEU A 225 24.12 -11.21 -6.59
CA LEU A 225 24.67 -10.41 -7.69
C LEU A 225 25.73 -11.16 -8.50
N LEU A 226 26.23 -12.30 -8.01
CA LEU A 226 27.21 -13.11 -8.71
C LEU A 226 26.53 -14.02 -9.76
N PRO A 227 27.19 -14.35 -10.88
CA PRO A 227 26.72 -15.39 -11.79
C PRO A 227 26.94 -16.79 -11.17
N PRO A 228 25.96 -17.72 -11.24
CA PRO A 228 24.70 -17.66 -11.96
C PRO A 228 23.52 -17.01 -11.22
N ALA A 229 23.62 -16.73 -9.92
CA ALA A 229 22.53 -16.21 -9.10
C ALA A 229 21.89 -14.91 -9.63
N LEU A 230 22.63 -14.06 -10.34
CA LEU A 230 22.12 -12.83 -10.96
C LEU A 230 20.89 -13.08 -11.86
N LEU A 231 20.90 -14.14 -12.67
CA LEU A 231 19.79 -14.51 -13.55
C LEU A 231 18.55 -14.89 -12.75
N PHE A 232 18.73 -15.69 -11.69
CA PHE A 232 17.67 -16.08 -10.78
C PHE A 232 17.11 -14.88 -10.02
N THR A 233 17.96 -13.96 -9.57
CA THR A 233 17.56 -12.71 -8.91
C THR A 233 16.73 -11.83 -9.85
N ALA A 234 17.11 -11.70 -11.12
CA ALA A 234 16.34 -10.96 -12.11
C ALA A 234 14.96 -11.58 -12.37
N ALA A 235 14.90 -12.91 -12.54
CA ALA A 235 13.65 -13.65 -12.70
C ALA A 235 12.75 -13.52 -11.45
N TYR A 236 13.32 -13.69 -10.26
CA TYR A 236 12.66 -13.46 -8.97
C TYR A 236 12.03 -12.06 -8.92
N ARG A 237 12.81 -11.00 -9.20
CA ARG A 237 12.32 -9.61 -9.17
C ARG A 237 11.16 -9.40 -10.15
N ARG A 238 11.23 -9.99 -11.35
CA ARG A 238 10.16 -9.90 -12.36
C ARG A 238 8.87 -10.56 -11.87
N LEU A 239 8.96 -11.78 -11.34
CA LEU A 239 7.79 -12.51 -10.82
C LEU A 239 7.20 -11.81 -9.60
N TRP A 240 8.04 -11.32 -8.69
CA TRP A 240 7.62 -10.59 -7.50
C TRP A 240 6.88 -9.29 -7.84
N ARG A 241 7.41 -8.50 -8.80
CA ARG A 241 6.75 -7.28 -9.31
C ARG A 241 5.36 -7.59 -9.88
N ARG A 242 5.25 -8.62 -10.72
CA ARG A 242 3.96 -9.07 -11.28
C ARG A 242 2.99 -9.54 -10.20
N ALA A 243 3.45 -10.34 -9.23
CA ALA A 243 2.61 -10.78 -8.12
C ALA A 243 2.10 -9.60 -7.28
N ARG A 244 2.94 -8.59 -7.05
CA ARG A 244 2.55 -7.35 -6.36
C ARG A 244 1.47 -6.60 -7.12
N LEU A 245 1.63 -6.44 -8.44
CA LEU A 245 0.66 -5.77 -9.31
C LEU A 245 -0.71 -6.46 -9.27
N LEU A 246 -0.75 -7.79 -9.41
CA LEU A 246 -2.00 -8.56 -9.33
C LEU A 246 -2.70 -8.40 -7.97
N ARG A 247 -1.94 -8.28 -6.87
CA ARG A 247 -2.52 -8.00 -5.55
C ARG A 247 -3.09 -6.59 -5.45
N VAL A 248 -2.51 -5.61 -6.13
CA VAL A 248 -3.10 -4.26 -6.24
C VAL A 248 -4.40 -4.34 -7.02
N TYR A 249 -4.41 -5.01 -8.18
CA TYR A 249 -5.64 -5.19 -8.98
C TYR A 249 -6.74 -5.88 -8.18
N ARG A 250 -6.42 -6.94 -7.44
CA ARG A 250 -7.36 -7.56 -6.50
C ARG A 250 -7.97 -6.54 -5.53
N ASP A 251 -7.13 -5.72 -4.90
CA ASP A 251 -7.59 -4.74 -3.92
C ASP A 251 -8.45 -3.65 -4.58
N TRP A 252 -8.13 -3.24 -5.80
CA TRP A 252 -8.93 -2.29 -6.58
C TRP A 252 -10.28 -2.85 -7.01
N VAL A 253 -10.34 -4.12 -7.40
CA VAL A 253 -11.63 -4.77 -7.68
C VAL A 253 -12.49 -4.87 -6.41
N GLN A 254 -11.85 -5.08 -5.26
CA GLN A 254 -12.54 -5.15 -3.97
C GLN A 254 -12.99 -3.78 -3.44
N LEU A 255 -12.49 -2.68 -4.00
CA LEU A 255 -12.79 -1.35 -3.50
C LEU A 255 -14.31 -1.08 -3.52
N PRO A 256 -14.99 -1.11 -4.69
CA PRO A 256 -16.45 -0.92 -4.78
C PRO A 256 -17.28 -1.94 -3.99
N LEU A 257 -16.78 -3.17 -3.88
CA LEU A 257 -17.45 -4.27 -3.18
C LEU A 257 -17.56 -4.06 -1.67
N ARG A 258 -16.84 -3.08 -1.13
CA ARG A 258 -16.95 -2.72 0.29
C ARG A 258 -18.01 -1.67 0.56
N GLN A 259 -18.41 -0.90 -0.45
CA GLN A 259 -19.57 -0.01 -0.34
C GLN A 259 -20.87 -0.73 -0.66
N VAL A 260 -20.84 -1.73 -1.54
CA VAL A 260 -22.03 -2.45 -2.00
C VAL A 260 -21.79 -3.94 -2.01
N ASP A 261 -22.72 -4.69 -1.40
CA ASP A 261 -22.80 -6.12 -1.59
C ASP A 261 -23.32 -6.43 -3.01
N LEU A 262 -22.66 -7.33 -3.72
CA LEU A 262 -23.10 -7.76 -5.05
C LEU A 262 -24.51 -8.35 -5.04
N GLN A 263 -24.93 -8.96 -3.92
CA GLN A 263 -26.28 -9.50 -3.80
C GLN A 263 -27.35 -8.40 -3.68
N ALA A 264 -27.02 -7.28 -3.03
CA ALA A 264 -27.93 -6.17 -2.83
C ALA A 264 -28.05 -5.25 -4.06
N ALA A 265 -27.07 -5.32 -4.98
CA ALA A 265 -26.91 -4.46 -6.17
C ALA A 265 -26.74 -2.95 -5.90
N GLU A 266 -27.25 -2.47 -4.77
CA GLU A 266 -27.21 -1.09 -4.32
C GLU A 266 -26.92 -0.97 -2.82
N GLY A 267 -26.46 0.22 -2.43
CA GLY A 267 -26.14 0.63 -1.07
C GLY A 267 -26.16 2.14 -0.96
N GLN A 268 -25.90 2.66 0.24
CA GLN A 268 -25.81 4.10 0.49
C GLN A 268 -24.40 4.46 0.93
N LEU A 269 -23.89 5.54 0.35
CA LEU A 269 -22.63 6.16 0.74
C LEU A 269 -22.82 7.00 2.03
N PRO A 270 -21.71 7.38 2.72
CA PRO A 270 -21.80 8.17 3.94
C PRO A 270 -22.45 9.55 3.76
N ASP A 271 -22.48 10.07 2.53
CA ASP A 271 -23.17 11.31 2.15
C ASP A 271 -24.65 11.10 1.79
N GLY A 272 -25.17 9.86 1.93
CA GLY A 272 -26.53 9.46 1.59
C GLY A 272 -26.76 9.16 0.11
N GLN A 273 -25.75 9.33 -0.76
CA GLN A 273 -25.89 9.04 -2.18
C GLN A 273 -26.08 7.53 -2.42
N ARG A 274 -27.01 7.17 -3.32
CA ARG A 274 -27.18 5.78 -3.77
C ARG A 274 -25.97 5.38 -4.61
N TYR A 275 -25.35 4.26 -4.25
CA TYR A 275 -24.21 3.69 -4.96
C TYR A 275 -24.50 2.23 -5.28
N GLY A 276 -24.05 1.76 -6.43
CA GLY A 276 -24.34 0.41 -6.88
C GLY A 276 -23.63 0.08 -8.17
N TRP A 277 -24.09 -0.98 -8.83
CA TRP A 277 -23.49 -1.42 -10.08
C TRP A 277 -24.50 -1.82 -11.13
N VAL A 278 -24.08 -1.74 -12.40
CA VAL A 278 -24.86 -2.16 -13.57
C VAL A 278 -23.97 -3.01 -14.49
N ALA A 279 -24.52 -4.12 -15.00
CA ALA A 279 -23.86 -4.94 -16.01
C ALA A 279 -24.21 -4.44 -17.42
N LEU A 280 -23.19 -4.17 -18.24
CA LEU A 280 -23.31 -3.59 -19.57
C LEU A 280 -22.51 -4.40 -20.59
N LYS A 281 -22.96 -4.46 -21.84
CA LYS A 281 -22.19 -5.14 -22.91
C LYS A 281 -21.03 -4.28 -23.42
N GLU A 282 -21.21 -2.97 -23.38
CA GLU A 282 -20.25 -1.98 -23.88
C GLU A 282 -19.81 -1.06 -22.74
N LEU A 283 -18.62 -0.48 -22.91
CA LEU A 283 -18.12 0.52 -21.98
C LEU A 283 -18.99 1.77 -22.06
N PRO A 284 -19.28 2.43 -20.93
CA PRO A 284 -19.96 3.72 -20.96
C PRO A 284 -19.10 4.70 -21.78
N PRO A 285 -19.69 5.42 -22.76
CA PRO A 285 -18.95 6.46 -23.45
C PRO A 285 -18.52 7.53 -22.44
N PRO A 286 -17.36 8.19 -22.62
CA PRO A 286 -17.00 9.33 -21.81
C PRO A 286 -17.97 10.47 -22.10
N GLU A 287 -19.01 10.62 -21.29
CA GLU A 287 -19.99 11.68 -21.45
C GLU A 287 -19.38 13.03 -21.01
N GLY A 288 -19.33 13.99 -21.94
CA GLY A 288 -19.36 15.44 -21.65
C GLY A 288 -18.44 15.95 -20.53
N GLY A 289 -17.19 15.50 -20.46
CA GLY A 289 -16.20 15.98 -19.48
C GLY A 289 -16.18 15.23 -18.14
N GLN A 290 -16.98 14.15 -17.99
CA GLN A 290 -16.80 13.22 -16.88
C GLN A 290 -15.49 12.45 -17.02
N ARG A 291 -14.83 12.19 -15.90
CA ARG A 291 -13.62 11.37 -15.90
C ARG A 291 -13.97 9.93 -16.26
N PRO A 292 -13.10 9.24 -17.03
CA PRO A 292 -13.33 7.83 -17.32
C PRO A 292 -13.32 7.02 -16.02
N PRO A 293 -14.17 5.98 -15.91
CA PRO A 293 -14.11 5.09 -14.75
C PRO A 293 -12.74 4.44 -14.65
N LEU A 294 -12.34 4.06 -13.44
CA LEU A 294 -11.16 3.22 -13.24
C LEU A 294 -11.34 1.90 -13.98
N ILE A 295 -10.61 1.71 -15.07
CA ILE A 295 -10.58 0.49 -15.87
C ILE A 295 -9.26 -0.23 -15.61
N LEU A 296 -9.34 -1.53 -15.35
CA LEU A 296 -8.14 -2.36 -15.23
C LEU A 296 -7.55 -2.65 -16.62
N PRO A 297 -6.24 -2.52 -16.82
CA PRO A 297 -5.61 -2.67 -18.13
C PRO A 297 -5.69 -4.10 -18.68
N GLU A 298 -5.87 -5.09 -17.82
CA GLU A 298 -5.54 -6.48 -18.15
C GLU A 298 -6.67 -7.34 -18.73
N ARG A 299 -7.87 -6.84 -19.01
CA ARG A 299 -8.92 -7.73 -19.55
C ARG A 299 -10.03 -7.02 -20.34
N ARG A 300 -10.21 -7.47 -21.59
CA ARG A 300 -11.56 -7.53 -22.18
C ARG A 300 -12.42 -8.49 -21.35
N PRO A 301 -13.72 -8.21 -21.18
CA PRO A 301 -14.60 -9.00 -20.33
C PRO A 301 -14.64 -10.46 -20.76
N LEU A 302 -14.24 -11.37 -19.85
CA LEU A 302 -14.52 -12.80 -20.00
C LEU A 302 -16.03 -12.98 -19.86
N GLY A 303 -16.71 -13.21 -20.98
CA GLY A 303 -18.17 -13.33 -21.04
C GLY A 303 -18.91 -12.10 -21.58
N GLY A 304 -18.20 -11.07 -22.04
CA GLY A 304 -18.82 -9.96 -22.78
C GLY A 304 -19.59 -8.92 -21.95
N TRP A 305 -19.51 -8.97 -20.62
CA TRP A 305 -20.16 -8.00 -19.73
C TRP A 305 -19.15 -7.21 -18.89
N TRP A 306 -19.34 -5.91 -18.83
CA TRP A 306 -18.70 -4.95 -17.96
C TRP A 306 -19.56 -4.69 -16.73
N TYR A 307 -18.96 -4.70 -15.55
CA TYR A 307 -19.60 -4.28 -14.30
C TYR A 307 -19.14 -2.86 -13.99
N VAL A 308 -20.03 -1.90 -14.16
CA VAL A 308 -19.78 -0.48 -13.86
C VAL A 308 -20.32 -0.16 -12.49
N PHE A 309 -19.47 0.39 -11.63
CA PHE A 309 -19.77 0.80 -10.27
C PHE A 309 -19.75 2.33 -10.19
N GLY A 310 -20.76 2.91 -9.56
CA GLY A 310 -20.89 4.36 -9.44
C GLY A 310 -22.14 4.78 -8.68
N SER A 311 -22.42 6.09 -8.70
CA SER A 311 -23.66 6.61 -8.16
C SER A 311 -24.84 6.27 -9.05
N LEU A 312 -25.92 5.76 -8.45
CA LEU A 312 -27.15 5.44 -9.17
C LEU A 312 -28.08 6.66 -9.21
N PRO A 313 -28.79 6.90 -10.33
CA PRO A 313 -29.77 7.98 -10.42
C PRO A 313 -30.96 7.72 -9.49
N GLU A 314 -31.57 8.78 -8.94
CA GLU A 314 -32.68 8.71 -7.97
C GLU A 314 -33.88 7.90 -8.48
N LYS A 315 -34.20 8.01 -9.78
CA LYS A 315 -35.27 7.24 -10.43
C LYS A 315 -34.71 6.35 -11.53
N MET A 316 -34.23 5.15 -11.16
CA MET A 316 -34.22 4.03 -12.10
C MET A 316 -35.67 3.54 -12.23
N ASP A 317 -36.42 4.14 -13.15
CA ASP A 317 -37.75 3.62 -13.47
C ASP A 317 -37.60 2.27 -14.16
N LYS A 318 -37.87 1.17 -13.44
CA LYS A 318 -37.69 -0.21 -13.93
C LYS A 318 -38.49 -0.50 -15.20
N LYS A 319 -39.48 0.34 -15.56
CA LYS A 319 -40.40 0.12 -16.68
C LYS A 319 -40.07 0.91 -17.95
N SER A 320 -39.11 1.83 -17.90
CA SER A 320 -38.77 2.66 -19.05
C SER A 320 -37.25 2.70 -19.21
N PRO A 321 -36.62 1.88 -20.08
CA PRO A 321 -35.27 2.21 -20.52
C PRO A 321 -35.33 3.65 -21.07
N PRO A 322 -34.46 4.57 -20.62
CA PRO A 322 -34.48 5.94 -21.11
C PRO A 322 -34.40 5.91 -22.63
N ARG A 323 -35.36 6.55 -23.30
CA ARG A 323 -35.30 6.79 -24.74
C ARG A 323 -34.05 7.65 -25.00
N GLY A 324 -32.91 7.01 -25.24
CA GLY A 324 -31.64 7.68 -25.61
C GLY A 324 -30.37 7.22 -24.89
N GLY A 325 -30.42 6.35 -23.88
CA GLY A 325 -29.20 5.84 -23.23
C GLY A 325 -29.52 5.02 -21.99
N LEU A 326 -28.83 3.89 -21.77
CA LEU A 326 -28.94 3.16 -20.52
C LEU A 326 -28.51 4.08 -19.36
N PRO A 327 -29.19 4.06 -18.19
CA PRO A 327 -28.76 4.86 -17.04
C PRO A 327 -27.42 4.30 -16.55
N TYR A 328 -26.33 4.88 -17.02
CA TYR A 328 -25.00 4.53 -16.57
C TYR A 328 -24.82 5.02 -15.13
N PRO A 329 -24.19 4.23 -14.24
CA PRO A 329 -23.75 4.74 -12.97
C PRO A 329 -22.86 5.96 -13.21
N GLY A 330 -23.18 7.08 -12.56
CA GLY A 330 -22.40 8.30 -12.63
C GLY A 330 -21.22 8.29 -11.66
N GLU A 331 -20.38 9.31 -11.76
CA GLU A 331 -19.29 9.52 -10.81
C GLU A 331 -19.85 9.92 -9.42
N PRO A 332 -19.44 9.23 -8.33
CA PRO A 332 -19.89 9.59 -6.98
C PRO A 332 -19.49 11.00 -6.54
N ARG A 333 -20.30 11.58 -5.65
CA ARG A 333 -20.00 12.85 -4.97
C ARG A 333 -18.92 12.65 -3.91
N ASP A 334 -19.03 11.59 -3.12
CA ASP A 334 -17.98 11.18 -2.19
C ASP A 334 -16.66 10.87 -2.93
N PRO A 335 -15.58 11.64 -2.72
CA PRO A 335 -14.30 11.41 -3.39
C PRO A 335 -13.61 10.09 -2.99
N MET A 336 -14.04 9.45 -1.89
CA MET A 336 -13.53 8.14 -1.47
C MET A 336 -14.32 6.96 -2.06
N ALA A 337 -15.48 7.23 -2.67
CA ALA A 337 -16.24 6.24 -3.43
C ALA A 337 -15.67 6.13 -4.84
N VAL A 338 -15.45 4.90 -5.30
CA VAL A 338 -14.69 4.64 -6.52
C VAL A 338 -15.65 4.51 -7.69
N TYR A 339 -15.45 5.32 -8.73
CA TYR A 339 -16.08 5.10 -10.03
C TYR A 339 -15.21 4.13 -10.83
N ALA A 340 -15.68 2.91 -11.07
CA ALA A 340 -14.87 1.84 -11.65
C ALA A 340 -15.65 0.97 -12.64
N CYS A 341 -14.93 0.38 -13.59
CA CYS A 341 -15.48 -0.53 -14.57
C CYS A 341 -14.58 -1.77 -14.70
N PHE A 342 -15.17 -2.96 -14.51
CA PHE A 342 -14.44 -4.22 -14.55
C PHE A 342 -15.02 -5.18 -15.60
N GLY A 343 -14.13 -5.81 -16.39
CA GLY A 343 -14.53 -6.80 -17.38
C GLY A 343 -14.77 -8.18 -16.75
N GLY A 344 -16.03 -8.49 -16.41
CA GLY A 344 -16.45 -9.73 -15.74
C GLY A 344 -16.76 -9.57 -14.26
N ASN A 345 -17.23 -10.65 -13.61
CA ASN A 345 -17.66 -10.61 -12.21
C ASN A 345 -16.49 -10.21 -11.27
N PRO A 346 -16.61 -9.12 -10.49
CA PRO A 346 -15.52 -8.60 -9.68
C PRO A 346 -15.09 -9.55 -8.53
N VAL A 347 -16.00 -10.36 -7.96
CA VAL A 347 -15.60 -11.37 -6.96
C VAL A 347 -14.73 -12.46 -7.59
N GLU A 348 -15.08 -12.90 -8.79
CA GLU A 348 -14.29 -13.90 -9.52
C GLU A 348 -12.93 -13.33 -9.95
N LEU A 349 -12.90 -12.09 -10.43
CA LEU A 349 -11.67 -11.38 -10.76
C LEU A 349 -10.76 -11.27 -9.54
N ALA A 350 -11.27 -10.83 -8.40
CA ALA A 350 -10.50 -10.73 -7.16
C ALA A 350 -9.91 -12.10 -6.74
N ARG A 351 -10.69 -13.18 -6.82
CA ARG A 351 -10.22 -14.54 -6.54
C ARG A 351 -9.15 -14.99 -7.53
N ALA A 352 -9.35 -14.73 -8.83
CA ALA A 352 -8.41 -15.09 -9.88
C ALA A 352 -7.07 -14.35 -9.72
N TYR A 353 -7.11 -13.04 -9.46
CA TYR A 353 -5.92 -12.24 -9.16
C TYR A 353 -5.20 -12.73 -7.91
N ASN A 354 -5.93 -13.11 -6.86
CA ASN A 354 -5.33 -13.66 -5.64
C ASN A 354 -4.60 -14.98 -5.90
N ARG A 355 -5.23 -15.91 -6.64
CA ARG A 355 -4.61 -17.20 -6.99
C ARG A 355 -3.35 -17.01 -7.83
N ARG A 356 -3.42 -16.18 -8.88
CA ARG A 356 -2.27 -15.88 -9.76
C ARG A 356 -1.14 -15.21 -9.00
N ALA A 357 -1.45 -14.26 -8.11
CA ALA A 357 -0.45 -13.61 -7.27
C ALA A 357 0.30 -14.63 -6.40
N HIS A 358 -0.43 -15.55 -5.73
CA HIS A 358 0.21 -16.58 -4.91
C HIS A 358 1.06 -17.55 -5.72
N LEU A 359 0.61 -17.96 -6.91
CA LEU A 359 1.42 -18.81 -7.80
C LEU A 359 2.73 -18.12 -8.21
N LEU A 360 2.67 -16.83 -8.54
CA LEU A 360 3.87 -16.05 -8.88
C LEU A 360 4.77 -15.82 -7.67
N GLU A 361 4.22 -15.60 -6.47
CA GLU A 361 5.00 -15.51 -5.23
C GLU A 361 5.74 -16.81 -4.94
N LEU A 362 5.05 -17.95 -5.02
CA LEU A 362 5.64 -19.26 -4.81
C LEU A 362 6.74 -19.52 -5.84
N GLY A 363 6.47 -19.27 -7.12
CA GLY A 363 7.47 -19.39 -8.19
C GLY A 363 8.68 -18.48 -7.97
N ALA A 364 8.47 -17.24 -7.51
CA ALA A 364 9.55 -16.32 -7.19
C ALA A 364 10.44 -16.86 -6.05
N VAL A 365 9.85 -17.33 -4.95
CA VAL A 365 10.59 -17.91 -3.82
C VAL A 365 11.37 -19.15 -4.25
N THR A 366 10.77 -20.04 -5.04
CA THR A 366 11.45 -21.23 -5.57
C THR A 366 12.64 -20.86 -6.43
N ILE A 367 12.47 -19.95 -7.39
CA ILE A 367 13.55 -19.48 -8.29
C ILE A 367 14.69 -18.84 -7.49
N PHE A 368 14.37 -18.01 -6.50
CA PHE A 368 15.38 -17.39 -5.65
C PHE A 368 16.16 -18.43 -4.83
N SER A 369 15.45 -19.42 -4.27
CA SER A 369 16.06 -20.49 -3.48
C SER A 369 16.97 -21.37 -4.33
N VAL A 370 16.55 -21.74 -5.54
CA VAL A 370 17.38 -22.47 -6.51
C VAL A 370 18.62 -21.66 -6.89
N GLY A 371 18.48 -20.35 -7.08
CA GLY A 371 19.61 -19.46 -7.34
C GLY A 371 20.66 -19.48 -6.23
N ILE A 372 20.22 -19.36 -4.97
CA ILE A 372 21.13 -19.44 -3.81
C ILE A 372 21.80 -20.80 -3.72
N LEU A 373 21.04 -21.90 -3.87
CA LEU A 373 21.60 -23.25 -3.79
C LEU A 373 22.62 -23.52 -4.90
N SER A 374 22.33 -23.04 -6.12
CA SER A 374 23.26 -23.12 -7.27
C SER A 374 24.57 -22.38 -6.97
N GLU A 375 24.48 -21.19 -6.39
CA GLU A 375 25.66 -20.38 -6.02
C GLU A 375 26.50 -21.06 -4.92
N VAL A 376 25.85 -21.59 -3.88
CA VAL A 376 26.54 -22.32 -2.80
C VAL A 376 27.23 -23.56 -3.36
N PHE A 377 26.57 -24.31 -4.24
CA PHE A 377 27.16 -25.47 -4.90
C PHE A 377 28.36 -25.09 -5.78
N PHE A 378 28.25 -23.99 -6.54
CA PHE A 378 29.33 -23.47 -7.37
C PHE A 378 30.56 -23.08 -6.54
N ILE A 379 30.37 -22.31 -5.46
CA ILE A 379 31.45 -21.92 -4.54
C ILE A 379 32.08 -23.16 -3.90
N ALA A 380 31.26 -24.10 -3.42
CA ALA A 380 31.76 -25.34 -2.81
C ALA A 380 32.61 -26.16 -3.81
N THR A 381 32.20 -26.23 -5.07
CA THR A 381 32.94 -26.93 -6.14
C THR A 381 34.28 -26.26 -6.42
N ILE A 382 34.33 -24.92 -6.51
CA ILE A 382 35.59 -24.19 -6.68
C ILE A 382 36.52 -24.43 -5.49
N LEU A 383 36.01 -24.36 -4.27
CA LEU A 383 36.80 -24.59 -3.06
C LEU A 383 37.33 -26.03 -2.99
N TYR A 384 36.56 -27.00 -3.46
CA TYR A 384 36.99 -28.40 -3.55
C TYR A 384 38.10 -28.60 -4.59
N LEU A 385 38.01 -27.94 -5.75
CA LEU A 385 39.03 -28.03 -6.82
C LEU A 385 40.35 -27.31 -6.49
N LEU A 386 40.34 -26.38 -5.54
CA LEU A 386 41.53 -25.65 -5.09
C LEU A 386 42.29 -26.35 -3.95
N GLN A 387 41.72 -27.42 -3.38
CA GLN A 387 42.37 -28.30 -2.39
C GLN A 387 43.11 -29.42 -3.10
#